data_AF-A0A7I4YI39-F1
#
_entry.id   AF-A0A7I4YI39-F1
#
_cell.length_a   1.000
_cell.length_b   1.000
_cell.length_c   1.000
_cell.angle_alpha   90.00
_cell.angle_beta   90.00
_cell.angle_gamma   90.00
#
_symmetry.space_group_name_H-M   'P 1'
#
loop_
_entity.id
_entity.type
_entity.pdbx_description
1 polymer ?
#
loop_
_entity_poly.entity_id
_entity_poly.type
_entity_poly.pdbx_seq_one_letter_code
_entity_poly.pdbx_strand_id
1 'polypeptide(L)'
;MLELRTVLGAVIAALTSLTLNVNAQCPPVSGPCRCAPSIYEPVAIICENAGSLNNALQAIQSARNTSIDSLMIIDTAISSLPANAFQGFTILRLVLNRNTLQFIDDQAFNGPLLDSLVELDLNDNNLGQIPQMGLTRLRNLRKLYLNRNRINTLSSNAFAGYESKDLIIKLSLAGNRLTDQSLTDTAVFRPLRLLQELSLETNALTAIPSAALVNQRGTLTNLNLGLNNINEVPVGALDFPNLTSLSLEFNGITVIPPQSFQGVPNLQYLYLTGNKFPSWAPEMFRYITQLRTLGIGETPISVIPNNAFMHIPNLIRLEMSEAAIDTIERGAFQRTPQIQAIVLNKNRLSQIRADFFEGLNDLYSVDVQGNRIENVQPLGFANLPSLTHLDISYNQLQTLPENVFTNSFLPRPNDRRVIYCCGNPWFCNNDLLWFRQLLRDNLDIDIEKPGCLATCAASPTGCPAEGTPLRAVDFCLENEEPQPLTGRALSLVGWIILAIIMTILLISICLLAMVRYGMSHRRKKQKDQEIEDDARMMSSAASIYGGGGISAIDRPYSTLPPVNLDLPAAHTLDDRPNNYFY
;
A
#
# COMPACT_ATOMS: atom_id res chain seq x y z
N MET A 1 -42.69 -6.85 5.75
CA MET A 1 -42.21 -6.55 4.38
C MET A 1 -42.39 -5.08 3.97
N LEU A 2 -43.53 -4.42 4.26
CA LEU A 2 -43.75 -3.04 3.79
C LEU A 2 -42.76 -2.03 4.39
N GLU A 3 -42.57 -2.06 5.72
CA GLU A 3 -41.67 -1.13 6.43
C GLU A 3 -40.19 -1.24 6.03
N LEU A 4 -39.75 -2.44 5.66
CA LEU A 4 -38.37 -2.64 5.20
C LEU A 4 -38.11 -1.90 3.87
N ARG A 5 -39.14 -1.69 3.04
CA ARG A 5 -39.02 -0.87 1.82
C ARG A 5 -38.97 0.63 2.12
N THR A 6 -39.67 1.13 3.14
CA THR A 6 -39.57 2.54 3.55
C THR A 6 -38.21 2.84 4.18
N VAL A 7 -37.69 1.95 5.04
CA VAL A 7 -36.35 2.12 5.62
C VAL A 7 -35.27 2.00 4.53
N LEU A 8 -35.33 0.98 3.66
CA LEU A 8 -34.36 0.84 2.57
C LEU A 8 -34.47 2.00 1.56
N GLY A 9 -35.68 2.50 1.29
CA GLY A 9 -35.90 3.69 0.46
C GLY A 9 -35.31 4.97 1.07
N ALA A 10 -35.43 5.16 2.39
CA ALA A 10 -34.81 6.27 3.11
C ALA A 10 -33.26 6.16 3.15
N VAL A 11 -32.73 4.96 3.33
CA VAL A 11 -31.28 4.70 3.29
C VAL A 11 -30.72 4.87 1.88
N ILE A 12 -31.43 4.43 0.83
CA ILE A 12 -31.05 4.71 -0.56
C ILE A 12 -31.12 6.21 -0.84
N ALA A 13 -32.16 6.92 -0.40
CA ALA A 13 -32.24 8.38 -0.54
C ALA A 13 -31.08 9.12 0.17
N ALA A 14 -30.67 8.65 1.35
CA ALA A 14 -29.50 9.14 2.08
C ALA A 14 -28.18 8.84 1.34
N LEU A 15 -28.04 7.65 0.73
CA LEU A 15 -26.86 7.28 -0.06
C LEU A 15 -26.80 8.06 -1.39
N THR A 16 -27.94 8.32 -2.06
CA THR A 16 -28.04 9.21 -3.24
C THR A 16 -27.98 10.70 -2.89
N SER A 17 -27.82 11.06 -1.61
CA SER A 17 -27.45 12.40 -1.17
C SER A 17 -26.05 12.45 -0.52
N LEU A 18 -25.39 11.29 -0.38
CA LEU A 18 -23.95 11.17 -0.09
C LEU A 18 -23.08 11.16 -1.35
N THR A 19 -23.68 11.05 -2.54
CA THR A 19 -23.12 11.76 -3.70
C THR A 19 -23.20 13.25 -3.41
N LEU A 20 -22.09 13.82 -2.93
CA LEU A 20 -21.90 15.25 -2.74
C LEU A 20 -22.04 15.97 -4.09
N ASN A 21 -23.27 16.33 -4.44
CA ASN A 21 -23.54 17.37 -5.41
C ASN A 21 -22.93 18.66 -4.88
N VAL A 22 -21.72 18.98 -5.33
CA VAL A 22 -21.10 20.30 -5.19
C VAL A 22 -21.88 21.26 -6.10
N ASN A 23 -23.12 21.54 -5.71
CA ASN A 23 -23.98 22.53 -6.33
C ASN A 23 -23.25 23.88 -6.25
N ALA A 24 -22.80 24.35 -7.40
CA ALA A 24 -21.79 25.39 -7.58
C ALA A 24 -21.85 26.54 -6.55
N GLN A 25 -20.89 26.56 -5.63
CA GLN A 25 -20.46 27.80 -4.97
C GLN A 25 -19.65 28.69 -5.93
N CYS A 26 -19.19 28.12 -7.05
CA CYS A 26 -18.59 28.83 -8.17
C CYS A 26 -19.49 29.96 -8.70
N PRO A 27 -19.03 31.23 -8.66
CA PRO A 27 -19.71 32.32 -9.34
C PRO A 27 -19.62 32.14 -10.88
N PRO A 28 -20.55 32.74 -11.66
CA PRO A 28 -20.56 32.60 -13.11
C PRO A 28 -19.42 33.40 -13.75
N VAL A 29 -18.27 32.74 -13.96
CA VAL A 29 -17.10 33.29 -14.66
C VAL A 29 -17.22 33.11 -16.17
N SER A 30 -16.56 33.97 -16.96
CA SER A 30 -16.45 33.82 -18.41
C SER A 30 -15.05 33.40 -18.85
N GLY A 31 -14.92 32.88 -20.07
CA GLY A 31 -13.60 32.63 -20.67
C GLY A 31 -12.78 33.93 -20.75
N PRO A 32 -11.47 33.93 -20.42
CA PRO A 32 -10.58 32.76 -20.33
C PRO A 32 -10.54 32.03 -18.97
N CYS A 33 -11.35 32.45 -17.99
CA CYS A 33 -11.36 31.83 -16.66
C CYS A 33 -12.37 30.67 -16.56
N ARG A 34 -12.07 29.68 -15.72
CA ARG A 34 -12.97 28.58 -15.32
C ARG A 34 -12.97 28.44 -13.80
N CYS A 35 -14.08 27.99 -13.23
CA CYS A 35 -14.12 27.60 -11.82
C CYS A 35 -13.99 26.07 -11.71
N ALA A 36 -13.16 25.59 -10.78
CA ALA A 36 -12.76 24.20 -10.63
C ALA A 36 -12.78 23.81 -9.14
N PRO A 37 -13.98 23.68 -8.53
CA PRO A 37 -14.15 23.58 -7.09
C PRO A 37 -13.66 22.22 -6.55
N SER A 38 -13.17 22.21 -5.31
CA SER A 38 -12.76 20.99 -4.62
C SER A 38 -13.31 20.94 -3.18
N ILE A 39 -13.09 19.81 -2.50
CA ILE A 39 -13.48 19.62 -1.09
C ILE A 39 -12.74 20.58 -0.15
N TYR A 40 -11.54 21.04 -0.54
CA TYR A 40 -10.68 21.92 0.28
C TYR A 40 -10.63 23.37 -0.20
N GLU A 41 -10.90 23.62 -1.48
CA GLU A 41 -11.04 24.96 -2.08
C GLU A 41 -12.40 25.03 -2.82
N PRO A 42 -13.52 25.32 -2.11
CA PRO A 42 -14.87 25.33 -2.69
C PRO A 42 -15.10 26.38 -3.79
N VAL A 43 -14.39 27.51 -3.75
CA VAL A 43 -14.37 28.56 -4.77
C VAL A 43 -12.95 28.74 -5.29
N ALA A 44 -12.50 27.78 -6.09
CA ALA A 44 -11.24 27.84 -6.84
C ALA A 44 -11.47 28.28 -8.29
N ILE A 45 -10.83 29.38 -8.72
CA ILE A 45 -10.94 29.96 -10.06
C ILE A 45 -9.57 29.95 -10.73
N ILE A 46 -9.51 29.43 -11.97
CA ILE A 46 -8.30 29.27 -12.77
C ILE A 46 -8.45 30.06 -14.07
N CYS A 47 -7.56 31.01 -14.30
CA CYS A 47 -7.44 31.82 -15.51
C CYS A 47 -6.09 31.51 -16.17
N GLU A 48 -6.09 30.75 -17.26
CA GLU A 48 -4.88 30.37 -18.01
C GLU A 48 -4.80 31.19 -19.30
N ASN A 49 -3.61 31.70 -19.63
CA ASN A 49 -3.33 32.46 -20.86
C ASN A 49 -4.38 33.55 -21.14
N ALA A 50 -4.64 34.41 -20.15
CA ALA A 50 -5.70 35.42 -20.26
C ALA A 50 -5.35 36.59 -21.19
N GLY A 51 -4.13 36.64 -21.73
CA GLY A 51 -3.58 37.74 -22.52
C GLY A 51 -3.21 38.97 -21.68
N SER A 52 -4.05 39.37 -20.71
CA SER A 52 -3.75 40.44 -19.76
C SER A 52 -4.43 40.22 -18.39
N LEU A 53 -3.89 40.87 -17.35
CA LEU A 53 -4.51 40.93 -16.02
C LEU A 53 -5.93 41.51 -16.08
N ASN A 54 -6.15 42.54 -16.91
CA ASN A 54 -7.48 43.16 -17.06
C ASN A 54 -8.51 42.19 -17.62
N ASN A 55 -8.12 41.32 -18.55
CA ASN A 55 -9.01 40.30 -19.13
C ASN A 55 -9.41 39.26 -18.06
N ALA A 56 -8.45 38.78 -17.26
CA ALA A 56 -8.71 37.86 -16.15
C ALA A 56 -9.64 38.49 -15.10
N LEU A 57 -9.37 39.74 -14.70
CA LEU A 57 -10.20 40.48 -13.75
C LEU A 57 -11.60 40.81 -14.28
N GLN A 58 -11.75 41.04 -15.59
CA GLN A 58 -13.06 41.19 -16.26
C GLN A 58 -13.85 39.88 -16.24
N ALA A 59 -13.19 38.77 -16.56
CA ALA A 59 -13.79 37.44 -16.61
C ALA A 59 -14.33 36.92 -15.25
N ILE A 60 -13.84 37.47 -14.14
CA ILE A 60 -14.29 37.13 -12.78
C ILE A 60 -15.15 38.21 -12.11
N GLN A 61 -15.62 39.25 -12.81
CA GLN A 61 -16.35 40.38 -12.19
C GLN A 61 -17.57 39.99 -11.34
N SER A 62 -18.25 38.88 -11.69
CA SER A 62 -19.36 38.30 -10.94
C SER A 62 -18.97 37.82 -9.53
N ALA A 63 -17.70 37.47 -9.32
CA ALA A 63 -17.16 36.92 -8.08
C ALA A 63 -16.83 37.97 -7.01
N ARG A 64 -17.02 39.27 -7.27
CA ARG A 64 -16.63 40.36 -6.34
C ARG A 64 -17.27 40.26 -4.95
N ASN A 65 -18.51 39.76 -4.88
CA ASN A 65 -19.23 39.58 -3.61
C ASN A 65 -19.09 38.15 -3.05
N THR A 66 -18.19 37.34 -3.62
CA THR A 66 -17.90 35.96 -3.20
C THR A 66 -16.53 35.93 -2.53
N SER A 67 -16.38 35.15 -1.45
CA SER A 67 -15.04 34.81 -0.95
C SER A 67 -14.44 33.76 -1.89
N ILE A 68 -13.34 34.10 -2.54
CA ILE A 68 -12.61 33.20 -3.42
C ILE A 68 -11.54 32.50 -2.56
N ASP A 69 -11.63 31.18 -2.42
CA ASP A 69 -10.61 30.43 -1.69
C ASP A 69 -9.27 30.48 -2.42
N SER A 70 -9.30 30.37 -3.75
CA SER A 70 -8.12 30.22 -4.60
C SER A 70 -8.33 30.90 -5.95
N LEU A 71 -7.56 31.96 -6.24
CA LEU A 71 -7.50 32.58 -7.57
C LEU A 71 -6.14 32.30 -8.21
N MET A 72 -6.14 31.61 -9.34
CA MET A 72 -4.93 31.34 -10.12
C MET A 72 -4.98 32.09 -11.45
N ILE A 73 -3.98 32.95 -11.72
CA ILE A 73 -3.78 33.60 -13.02
C ILE A 73 -2.41 33.16 -13.53
N ILE A 74 -2.40 32.28 -14.52
CA ILE A 74 -1.22 31.53 -14.97
C ILE A 74 -0.94 31.81 -16.46
N ASP A 75 0.33 31.74 -16.86
CA ASP A 75 0.78 31.85 -18.26
C ASP A 75 0.30 33.14 -18.96
N THR A 76 0.22 34.24 -18.22
CA THR A 76 -0.30 35.53 -18.68
C THR A 76 0.79 36.61 -18.58
N ALA A 77 0.96 37.44 -19.61
CA ALA A 77 2.11 38.37 -19.73
C ALA A 77 2.02 39.63 -18.82
N ILE A 78 1.82 39.43 -17.52
CA ILE A 78 1.70 40.48 -16.49
C ILE A 78 3.10 40.93 -16.04
N SER A 79 3.58 42.06 -16.55
CA SER A 79 4.88 42.64 -16.17
C SER A 79 4.86 43.43 -14.87
N SER A 80 3.71 44.01 -14.51
CA SER A 80 3.48 44.75 -13.27
C SER A 80 2.08 44.53 -12.70
N LEU A 81 1.96 44.53 -11.37
CA LEU A 81 0.68 44.66 -10.68
C LEU A 81 0.40 46.15 -10.39
N PRO A 82 -0.61 46.78 -11.03
CA PRO A 82 -0.92 48.19 -10.83
C PRO A 82 -1.69 48.43 -9.51
N ALA A 83 -1.73 49.68 -9.07
CA ALA A 83 -2.52 50.13 -7.93
C ALA A 83 -3.99 49.63 -8.01
N ASN A 84 -4.51 49.12 -6.90
CA ASN A 84 -5.90 48.67 -6.74
C ASN A 84 -6.34 47.53 -7.68
N ALA A 85 -5.40 46.75 -8.25
CA ALA A 85 -5.70 45.66 -9.20
C ALA A 85 -6.81 44.70 -8.76
N PHE A 86 -6.78 44.25 -7.50
CA PHE A 86 -7.76 43.30 -6.94
C PHE A 86 -8.88 43.98 -6.13
N GLN A 87 -9.14 45.27 -6.37
CA GLN A 87 -10.13 46.02 -5.61
C GLN A 87 -11.55 45.45 -5.79
N GLY A 88 -12.19 45.18 -4.65
CA GLY A 88 -13.52 44.57 -4.60
C GLY A 88 -13.53 43.06 -4.76
N PHE A 89 -12.39 42.38 -4.62
CA PHE A 89 -12.31 40.92 -4.47
C PHE A 89 -11.79 40.54 -3.07
N THR A 90 -12.31 39.44 -2.53
CA THR A 90 -11.87 38.81 -1.29
C THR A 90 -11.25 37.47 -1.67
N ILE A 91 -9.95 37.29 -1.44
CA ILE A 91 -9.21 36.11 -1.91
C ILE A 91 -8.31 35.59 -0.79
N LEU A 92 -8.41 34.30 -0.44
CA LEU A 92 -7.59 33.68 0.61
C LEU A 92 -6.22 33.23 0.09
N ARG A 93 -6.18 32.70 -1.15
CA ARG A 93 -4.97 32.25 -1.85
C ARG A 93 -4.90 32.87 -3.24
N LEU A 94 -3.82 33.60 -3.54
CA LEU A 94 -3.57 34.21 -4.85
C LEU A 94 -2.31 33.61 -5.48
N VAL A 95 -2.46 33.06 -6.68
CA VAL A 95 -1.40 32.40 -7.45
C VAL A 95 -1.20 33.14 -8.76
N LEU A 96 0.00 33.67 -9.00
CA LEU A 96 0.35 34.46 -10.19
C LEU A 96 1.55 33.86 -10.93
N ASN A 97 1.50 32.55 -11.20
CA ASN A 97 2.67 31.79 -11.64
C ASN A 97 2.88 31.84 -13.16
N ARG A 98 4.14 31.67 -13.61
CA ARG A 98 4.54 31.70 -15.03
C ARG A 98 4.11 32.99 -15.76
N ASN A 99 4.10 34.09 -15.02
CA ASN A 99 3.83 35.42 -15.56
C ASN A 99 5.16 36.18 -15.75
N THR A 100 5.13 37.45 -16.20
CA THR A 100 6.35 38.21 -16.51
C THR A 100 6.76 39.19 -15.41
N LEU A 101 6.26 39.01 -14.18
CA LEU A 101 6.17 40.05 -13.15
C LEU A 101 7.54 40.54 -12.66
N GLN A 102 7.71 41.86 -12.65
CA GLN A 102 8.92 42.56 -12.18
C GLN A 102 8.61 43.59 -11.09
N PHE A 103 7.42 44.20 -11.13
CA PHE A 103 7.06 45.33 -10.27
C PHE A 103 5.68 45.13 -9.63
N ILE A 104 5.57 45.49 -8.36
CA ILE A 104 4.32 45.46 -7.59
C ILE A 104 4.11 46.86 -7.02
N ASP A 105 3.01 47.50 -7.38
CA ASP A 105 2.61 48.79 -6.83
C ASP A 105 2.24 48.67 -5.34
N ASP A 106 2.55 49.69 -4.53
CA ASP A 106 2.25 49.66 -3.09
C ASP A 106 0.75 49.50 -2.79
N GLN A 107 -0.11 49.92 -3.70
CA GLN A 107 -1.56 49.84 -3.60
C GLN A 107 -2.16 48.64 -4.36
N ALA A 108 -1.35 47.75 -4.95
CA ALA A 108 -1.84 46.63 -5.77
C ALA A 108 -2.88 45.73 -5.06
N PHE A 109 -2.71 45.52 -3.75
CA PHE A 109 -3.56 44.68 -2.92
C PHE A 109 -4.56 45.47 -2.03
N ASN A 110 -4.83 46.74 -2.34
CA ASN A 110 -5.83 47.54 -1.63
C ASN A 110 -7.23 46.91 -1.64
N GLY A 111 -8.02 47.21 -0.61
CA GLY A 111 -9.38 46.69 -0.44
C GLY A 111 -9.41 45.45 0.47
N PRO A 112 -10.38 44.53 0.28
CA PRO A 112 -10.55 43.35 1.14
C PRO A 112 -9.34 42.42 1.19
N LEU A 113 -8.49 42.45 0.15
CA LEU A 113 -7.28 41.62 0.06
C LEU A 113 -6.28 41.87 1.19
N LEU A 114 -6.20 43.10 1.71
CA LEU A 114 -5.32 43.46 2.83
C LEU A 114 -5.59 42.60 4.07
N ASP A 115 -6.84 42.20 4.29
CA ASP A 115 -7.27 41.46 5.48
C ASP A 115 -7.64 39.99 5.19
N SER A 116 -7.80 39.60 3.92
CA SER A 116 -8.18 38.22 3.53
C SER A 116 -7.03 37.35 3.03
N LEU A 117 -5.97 37.91 2.44
CA LEU A 117 -4.94 37.11 1.79
C LEU A 117 -4.01 36.41 2.79
N VAL A 118 -3.98 35.07 2.76
CA VAL A 118 -3.18 34.20 3.64
C VAL A 118 -2.00 33.55 2.90
N GLU A 119 -2.18 33.22 1.63
CA GLU A 119 -1.16 32.60 0.79
C GLU A 119 -0.98 33.37 -0.52
N LEU A 120 0.26 33.77 -0.82
CA LEU A 120 0.64 34.45 -2.06
C LEU A 120 1.74 33.65 -2.76
N ASP A 121 1.44 33.20 -3.98
CA ASP A 121 2.37 32.50 -4.85
C ASP A 121 2.70 33.38 -6.07
N LEU A 122 4.00 33.64 -6.26
CA LEU A 122 4.59 34.43 -7.34
C LEU A 122 5.69 33.61 -8.07
N ASN A 123 5.58 32.28 -8.07
CA ASN A 123 6.58 31.40 -8.70
C ASN A 123 6.73 31.62 -10.21
N ASP A 124 7.91 31.32 -10.75
CA ASP A 124 8.22 31.41 -12.19
C ASP A 124 7.93 32.82 -12.76
N ASN A 125 8.51 33.84 -12.14
CA ASN A 125 8.38 35.27 -12.52
C ASN A 125 9.76 35.93 -12.69
N ASN A 126 9.81 37.26 -12.83
CA ASN A 126 11.04 38.01 -13.12
C ASN A 126 11.50 38.92 -11.97
N LEU A 127 11.03 38.70 -10.73
CA LEU A 127 11.37 39.53 -9.57
C LEU A 127 12.87 39.42 -9.24
N GLY A 128 13.57 40.55 -9.19
CA GLY A 128 15.02 40.60 -8.88
C GLY A 128 15.35 40.71 -7.38
N GLN A 129 14.37 41.01 -6.54
CA GLN A 129 14.50 41.24 -5.10
C GLN A 129 13.23 40.82 -4.36
N ILE A 130 13.28 40.72 -3.02
CA ILE A 130 12.10 40.55 -2.18
C ILE A 130 11.17 41.77 -2.35
N PRO A 131 9.88 41.59 -2.69
CA PRO A 131 8.95 42.70 -2.75
C PRO A 131 8.71 43.34 -1.38
N GLN A 132 9.07 44.62 -1.24
CA GLN A 132 8.83 45.42 -0.02
C GLN A 132 7.56 46.29 -0.12
N MET A 133 7.20 46.74 -1.32
CA MET A 133 5.98 47.52 -1.55
C MET A 133 4.76 46.59 -1.60
N GLY A 134 3.62 47.04 -1.07
CA GLY A 134 2.33 46.34 -1.13
C GLY A 134 2.22 45.10 -0.23
N LEU A 135 3.15 44.14 -0.33
CA LEU A 135 3.09 42.88 0.45
C LEU A 135 3.17 43.14 1.96
N THR A 136 3.97 44.12 2.36
CA THR A 136 4.14 44.54 3.77
C THR A 136 2.88 45.15 4.39
N ARG A 137 1.88 45.49 3.57
CA ARG A 137 0.57 46.02 3.99
C ARG A 137 -0.48 44.93 4.22
N LEU A 138 -0.21 43.69 3.78
CA LEU A 138 -1.07 42.52 4.02
C LEU A 138 -1.05 42.14 5.51
N ARG A 139 -2.23 42.01 6.12
CA ARG A 139 -2.41 41.80 7.56
C ARG A 139 -2.60 40.35 7.96
N ASN A 140 -2.76 39.42 7.01
CA ASN A 140 -2.96 38.00 7.26
C ASN A 140 -2.06 37.06 6.44
N LEU A 141 -1.08 37.59 5.69
CA LEU A 141 -0.17 36.78 4.87
C LEU A 141 0.72 35.89 5.74
N ARG A 142 0.67 34.57 5.52
CA ARG A 142 1.43 33.55 6.27
C ARG A 142 2.41 32.75 5.42
N LYS A 143 2.12 32.62 4.13
CA LYS A 143 2.91 31.82 3.17
C LYS A 143 3.25 32.67 1.96
N LEU A 144 4.54 32.74 1.63
CA LEU A 144 5.05 33.48 0.47
C LEU A 144 5.95 32.60 -0.37
N TYR A 145 5.58 32.38 -1.63
CA TYR A 145 6.39 31.65 -2.61
C TYR A 145 6.92 32.61 -3.67
N LEU A 146 8.23 32.59 -3.86
CA LEU A 146 9.02 33.43 -4.76
C LEU A 146 9.98 32.55 -5.58
N ASN A 147 9.62 31.29 -5.82
CA ASN A 147 10.48 30.32 -6.50
C ASN A 147 10.71 30.72 -7.96
N ARG A 148 11.82 30.28 -8.56
CA ARG A 148 12.12 30.43 -10.00
C ARG A 148 12.00 31.89 -10.49
N ASN A 149 12.45 32.80 -9.65
CA ASN A 149 12.56 34.23 -9.94
C ASN A 149 14.03 34.59 -10.23
N ARG A 150 14.38 35.88 -10.17
CA ARG A 150 15.72 36.39 -10.49
C ARG A 150 16.46 36.91 -9.25
N ILE A 151 16.01 36.53 -8.05
CA ILE A 151 16.47 37.09 -6.78
C ILE A 151 17.92 36.66 -6.52
N ASN A 152 18.83 37.63 -6.46
CA ASN A 152 20.26 37.40 -6.21
C ASN A 152 20.77 38.05 -4.92
N THR A 153 20.11 39.10 -4.42
CA THR A 153 20.49 39.82 -3.20
C THR A 153 19.37 39.81 -2.17
N LEU A 154 19.69 39.43 -0.93
CA LEU A 154 18.85 39.66 0.24
C LEU A 154 19.59 40.66 1.14
N SER A 155 19.11 41.91 1.16
CA SER A 155 19.65 42.95 2.05
C SER A 155 19.21 42.73 3.50
N SER A 156 19.93 43.34 4.45
CA SER A 156 19.58 43.33 5.87
C SER A 156 18.15 43.78 6.17
N ASN A 157 17.60 44.68 5.33
CA ASN A 157 16.24 45.18 5.41
C ASN A 157 15.24 44.43 4.52
N ALA A 158 15.63 43.37 3.80
CA ALA A 158 14.80 42.68 2.79
C ALA A 158 13.40 42.35 3.30
N PHE A 159 13.30 41.91 4.56
CA PHE A 159 12.05 41.54 5.23
C PHE A 159 11.60 42.55 6.32
N ALA A 160 12.20 43.74 6.43
CA ALA A 160 11.97 44.66 7.56
C ALA A 160 10.49 45.05 7.76
N GLY A 161 9.73 45.28 6.68
CA GLY A 161 8.30 45.60 6.80
C GLY A 161 7.42 44.47 7.36
N TYR A 162 7.91 43.22 7.31
CA TYR A 162 7.20 42.03 7.81
C TYR A 162 7.37 41.84 9.34
N GLU A 163 8.38 42.48 9.97
CA GLU A 163 8.61 42.40 11.43
C GLU A 163 7.43 42.95 12.24
N SER A 164 6.65 43.87 11.67
CA SER A 164 5.46 44.46 12.31
C SER A 164 4.23 43.52 12.35
N LYS A 165 4.39 42.25 11.97
CA LYS A 165 3.30 41.29 11.78
C LYS A 165 3.55 39.96 12.49
N ASP A 166 4.76 39.41 12.43
CA ASP A 166 5.09 38.06 12.93
C ASP A 166 4.12 36.97 12.41
N LEU A 167 3.82 36.98 11.10
CA LEU A 167 2.84 36.06 10.49
C LEU A 167 3.42 35.04 9.50
N ILE A 168 4.56 35.34 8.87
CA ILE A 168 5.16 34.45 7.85
C ILE A 168 5.70 33.19 8.53
N ILE A 169 5.03 32.07 8.30
CA ILE A 169 5.43 30.73 8.74
C ILE A 169 6.18 29.96 7.65
N LYS A 170 5.95 30.31 6.37
CA LYS A 170 6.54 29.62 5.21
C LYS A 170 7.06 30.61 4.18
N LEU A 171 8.34 30.44 3.81
CA LEU A 171 9.01 31.20 2.76
C LEU A 171 9.68 30.24 1.79
N SER A 172 9.41 30.41 0.50
CA SER A 172 10.02 29.62 -0.56
C SER A 172 10.78 30.51 -1.54
N LEU A 173 12.09 30.32 -1.62
CA LEU A 173 13.02 31.05 -2.49
C LEU A 173 13.77 30.10 -3.44
N ALA A 174 13.21 28.94 -3.74
CA ALA A 174 13.85 27.91 -4.55
C ALA A 174 14.07 28.35 -6.00
N GLY A 175 15.09 27.86 -6.70
CA GLY A 175 15.29 28.18 -8.13
C GLY A 175 15.68 29.64 -8.40
N ASN A 176 16.26 30.34 -7.43
CA ASN A 176 16.69 31.73 -7.57
C ASN A 176 18.20 31.79 -7.87
N ARG A 177 18.85 32.92 -7.56
CA ARG A 177 20.27 33.21 -7.83
C ARG A 177 21.00 33.57 -6.54
N LEU A 178 20.56 33.02 -5.41
CA LEU A 178 21.18 33.26 -4.11
C LEU A 178 22.53 32.56 -4.03
N THR A 179 23.49 33.21 -3.38
CA THR A 179 24.84 32.72 -3.10
C THR A 179 25.12 32.89 -1.61
N ASP A 180 26.23 32.39 -1.10
CA ASP A 180 26.62 32.59 0.30
C ASP A 180 26.75 34.09 0.64
N GLN A 181 27.20 34.92 -0.31
CA GLN A 181 27.26 36.38 -0.16
C GLN A 181 25.87 36.99 0.08
N SER A 182 24.82 36.40 -0.47
CA SER A 182 23.42 36.79 -0.28
C SER A 182 22.86 36.45 1.11
N LEU A 183 23.62 35.70 1.93
CA LEU A 183 23.19 35.14 3.23
C LEU A 183 24.26 35.28 4.33
N THR A 184 25.15 36.28 4.23
CA THR A 184 26.18 36.56 5.25
C THR A 184 25.65 37.29 6.48
N ASP A 185 24.59 38.10 6.33
CA ASP A 185 24.09 38.98 7.39
C ASP A 185 23.01 38.28 8.24
N THR A 186 23.24 38.24 9.56
CA THR A 186 22.36 37.65 10.58
C THR A 186 21.02 38.38 10.69
N ALA A 187 20.92 39.62 10.23
CA ALA A 187 19.70 40.43 10.26
C ALA A 187 18.68 40.03 9.17
N VAL A 188 19.09 39.39 8.06
CA VAL A 188 18.24 39.16 6.87
C VAL A 188 16.90 38.52 7.23
N PHE A 189 16.91 37.39 7.94
CA PHE A 189 15.68 36.69 8.34
C PHE A 189 15.16 37.09 9.72
N ARG A 190 15.86 37.95 10.48
CA ARG A 190 15.45 38.38 11.84
C ARG A 190 13.99 38.90 11.94
N PRO A 191 13.43 39.59 10.92
CA PRO A 191 12.00 39.95 10.88
C PRO A 191 11.00 38.78 10.91
N LEU A 192 11.41 37.58 10.51
CA LEU A 192 10.51 36.43 10.29
C LEU A 192 10.48 35.52 11.53
N ARG A 193 9.98 36.06 12.65
CA ARG A 193 10.09 35.42 13.97
C ARG A 193 9.27 34.14 14.16
N LEU A 194 8.30 33.85 13.28
CA LEU A 194 7.54 32.60 13.27
C LEU A 194 7.89 31.69 12.08
N LEU A 195 9.01 31.91 11.39
CA LEU A 195 9.39 31.09 10.24
C LEU A 195 9.64 29.63 10.66
N GLN A 196 8.82 28.72 10.15
CA GLN A 196 8.84 27.27 10.39
C GLN A 196 9.35 26.51 9.18
N GLU A 197 8.97 26.95 7.98
CA GLU A 197 9.36 26.31 6.72
C GLU A 197 10.17 27.29 5.84
N LEU A 198 11.39 26.88 5.46
CA LEU A 198 12.22 27.61 4.51
C LEU A 198 12.74 26.69 3.41
N SER A 199 12.55 27.08 2.15
CA SER A 199 13.26 26.47 1.02
C SER A 199 14.21 27.47 0.34
N LEU A 200 15.46 27.06 0.20
CA LEU A 200 16.53 27.69 -0.60
C LEU A 200 17.04 26.73 -1.69
N GLU A 201 16.24 25.70 -2.02
CA GLU A 201 16.55 24.67 -3.01
C GLU A 201 16.92 25.25 -4.39
N THR A 202 17.75 24.60 -5.20
CA THR A 202 18.10 25.07 -6.56
C THR A 202 18.63 26.52 -6.54
N ASN A 203 19.66 26.79 -5.75
CA ASN A 203 20.39 28.06 -5.72
C ASN A 203 21.91 27.79 -5.87
N ALA A 204 22.75 28.80 -5.65
CA ALA A 204 24.21 28.70 -5.75
C ALA A 204 24.90 28.86 -4.37
N LEU A 205 24.31 28.28 -3.32
CA LEU A 205 24.93 28.20 -2.00
C LEU A 205 26.06 27.16 -1.99
N THR A 206 27.16 27.45 -1.31
CA THR A 206 28.28 26.51 -1.07
C THR A 206 28.40 26.11 0.40
N ALA A 207 27.73 26.82 1.31
CA ALA A 207 27.65 26.51 2.73
C ALA A 207 26.21 26.53 3.25
N ILE A 208 25.96 25.87 4.38
CA ILE A 208 24.70 25.99 5.13
C ILE A 208 24.63 27.41 5.74
N PRO A 209 23.57 28.20 5.50
CA PRO A 209 23.50 29.61 5.89
C PRO A 209 23.15 29.81 7.38
N SER A 210 23.89 29.15 8.26
CA SER A 210 23.68 29.10 9.71
C SER A 210 23.71 30.48 10.39
N ALA A 211 24.49 31.43 9.84
CA ALA A 211 24.56 32.81 10.31
C ALA A 211 23.25 33.58 10.04
N ALA A 212 22.75 33.58 8.80
CA ALA A 212 21.47 34.23 8.46
C ALA A 212 20.27 33.62 9.21
N LEU A 213 20.33 32.31 9.52
CA LEU A 213 19.28 31.56 10.20
C LEU A 213 19.42 31.55 11.74
N VAL A 214 20.38 32.29 12.33
CA VAL A 214 20.62 32.28 13.78
C VAL A 214 19.39 32.72 14.61
N ASN A 215 18.57 33.61 14.06
CA ASN A 215 17.33 34.09 14.70
C ASN A 215 16.15 33.10 14.56
N GLN A 216 16.27 32.09 13.69
CA GLN A 216 15.24 31.11 13.34
C GLN A 216 15.47 29.72 13.97
N ARG A 217 16.58 29.55 14.71
CA ARG A 217 16.98 28.29 15.38
C ARG A 217 15.86 27.66 16.22
N GLY A 218 15.09 28.50 16.92
CA GLY A 218 13.99 28.06 17.79
C GLY A 218 12.67 27.76 17.07
N THR A 219 12.54 28.07 15.78
CA THR A 219 11.24 28.02 15.07
C THR A 219 11.22 27.16 13.82
N LEU A 220 12.35 26.99 13.12
CA LEU A 220 12.41 26.15 11.92
C LEU A 220 12.11 24.68 12.26
N THR A 221 11.15 24.13 11.53
CA THR A 221 10.77 22.71 11.54
C THR A 221 11.12 22.02 10.22
N ASN A 222 11.10 22.76 9.10
CA ASN A 222 11.43 22.26 7.76
C ASN A 222 12.46 23.17 7.06
N LEU A 223 13.59 22.60 6.66
CA LEU A 223 14.65 23.31 5.93
C LEU A 223 15.05 22.53 4.67
N ASN A 224 14.83 23.12 3.50
CA ASN A 224 15.22 22.54 2.21
C ASN A 224 16.38 23.33 1.61
N LEU A 225 17.52 22.65 1.43
CA LEU A 225 18.76 23.15 0.83
C LEU A 225 19.17 22.32 -0.40
N GLY A 226 18.28 21.49 -0.96
CA GLY A 226 18.56 20.60 -2.08
C GLY A 226 19.04 21.35 -3.34
N LEU A 227 19.71 20.65 -4.27
CA LEU A 227 20.18 21.22 -5.55
C LEU A 227 21.02 22.50 -5.39
N ASN A 228 21.90 22.53 -4.37
CA ASN A 228 22.91 23.57 -4.17
C ASN A 228 24.33 22.94 -4.32
N ASN A 229 25.38 23.64 -3.87
CA ASN A 229 26.78 23.17 -3.94
C ASN A 229 27.39 22.99 -2.54
N ILE A 230 26.58 22.61 -1.56
CA ILE A 230 26.99 22.43 -0.15
C ILE A 230 27.71 21.09 0.00
N ASN A 231 28.98 21.05 -0.42
CA ASN A 231 29.77 19.81 -0.52
C ASN A 231 30.14 19.18 0.85
N GLU A 232 29.91 19.88 1.96
CA GLU A 232 30.13 19.38 3.33
C GLU A 232 29.06 19.89 4.31
N VAL A 233 28.82 19.12 5.37
CA VAL A 233 27.97 19.51 6.50
C VAL A 233 28.88 19.69 7.73
N PRO A 234 29.40 20.90 8.00
CA PRO A 234 30.35 21.09 9.10
C PRO A 234 29.68 21.10 10.48
N VAL A 235 30.44 20.75 11.50
CA VAL A 235 29.96 20.61 12.89
C VAL A 235 29.45 21.96 13.42
N GLY A 236 28.24 21.98 13.96
CA GLY A 236 27.59 23.19 14.48
C GLY A 236 26.90 24.08 13.44
N ALA A 237 26.95 23.73 12.15
CA ALA A 237 26.18 24.45 11.12
C ALA A 237 24.67 24.15 11.18
N LEU A 238 24.29 22.96 11.66
CA LEU A 238 22.92 22.55 11.93
C LEU A 238 22.67 22.56 13.44
N ASP A 239 22.03 23.62 13.92
CA ASP A 239 21.70 23.86 15.32
C ASP A 239 20.29 24.45 15.40
N PHE A 240 19.34 23.55 15.12
CA PHE A 240 17.91 23.82 14.93
C PHE A 240 17.14 22.77 15.73
N PRO A 241 17.03 22.91 17.07
CA PRO A 241 16.52 21.85 17.94
C PRO A 241 15.08 21.40 17.63
N ASN A 242 14.28 22.22 16.95
CA ASN A 242 12.91 21.92 16.54
C ASN A 242 12.79 21.40 15.09
N LEU A 243 13.91 21.22 14.38
CA LEU A 243 13.91 20.74 13.00
C LEU A 243 13.49 19.27 12.91
N THR A 244 12.42 19.01 12.16
CA THR A 244 11.89 17.66 11.90
C THR A 244 12.17 17.20 10.47
N SER A 245 12.37 18.12 9.52
CA SER A 245 12.61 17.83 8.10
C SER A 245 13.81 18.61 7.56
N LEU A 246 14.72 17.89 6.88
CA LEU A 246 15.91 18.43 6.22
C LEU A 246 16.12 17.77 4.85
N SER A 247 16.18 18.55 3.78
CA SER A 247 16.73 18.11 2.49
C SER A 247 18.09 18.76 2.21
N LEU A 248 19.05 17.91 1.87
CA LEU A 248 20.41 18.21 1.44
C LEU A 248 20.71 17.48 0.11
N GLU A 249 19.67 17.18 -0.68
CA GLU A 249 19.77 16.40 -1.91
C GLU A 249 20.62 17.11 -2.99
N PHE A 250 21.26 16.35 -3.87
CA PHE A 250 22.04 16.85 -5.01
C PHE A 250 23.06 17.96 -4.68
N ASN A 251 23.65 17.93 -3.49
CA ASN A 251 24.64 18.93 -3.03
C ASN A 251 26.10 18.50 -3.24
N GLY A 252 26.33 17.26 -3.67
CA GLY A 252 27.66 16.71 -3.91
C GLY A 252 28.40 16.24 -2.66
N ILE A 253 27.72 16.14 -1.51
CA ILE A 253 28.29 15.77 -0.21
C ILE A 253 28.97 14.40 -0.27
N THR A 254 30.22 14.31 0.20
CA THR A 254 30.98 13.04 0.26
C THR A 254 30.97 12.38 1.63
N VAL A 255 30.84 13.17 2.71
CA VAL A 255 30.84 12.71 4.10
C VAL A 255 30.01 13.65 4.99
N ILE A 256 29.33 13.10 5.99
CA ILE A 256 28.72 13.87 7.08
C ILE A 256 29.30 13.35 8.40
N PRO A 257 30.10 14.17 9.13
CA PRO A 257 30.56 13.83 10.47
C PRO A 257 29.35 13.63 11.43
N PRO A 258 29.39 12.64 12.35
CA PRO A 258 28.27 12.38 13.27
C PRO A 258 27.82 13.62 14.06
N GLN A 259 28.78 14.41 14.54
CA GLN A 259 28.54 15.61 15.34
C GLN A 259 27.86 16.73 14.54
N SER A 260 27.84 16.67 13.21
CA SER A 260 27.17 17.66 12.38
C SER A 260 25.65 17.64 12.48
N PHE A 261 25.05 16.54 12.95
CA PHE A 261 23.63 16.47 13.30
C PHE A 261 23.35 16.60 14.80
N GLN A 262 24.35 16.90 15.64
CA GLN A 262 24.16 17.02 17.10
C GLN A 262 23.13 18.09 17.51
N GLY A 263 22.96 19.15 16.70
CA GLY A 263 22.01 20.24 16.95
C GLY A 263 20.62 20.05 16.32
N VAL A 264 20.30 18.88 15.76
CA VAL A 264 18.97 18.56 15.17
C VAL A 264 18.37 17.25 15.71
N PRO A 265 18.31 17.03 17.04
CA PRO A 265 17.96 15.72 17.63
C PRO A 265 16.53 15.23 17.35
N ASN A 266 15.62 16.12 16.93
CA ASN A 266 14.21 15.82 16.63
C ASN A 266 13.94 15.49 15.15
N LEU A 267 15.00 15.33 14.33
CA LEU A 267 14.89 15.09 12.90
C LEU A 267 14.19 13.74 12.62
N GLN A 268 13.16 13.79 11.77
CA GLN A 268 12.30 12.67 11.38
C GLN A 268 12.36 12.36 9.89
N TYR A 269 12.62 13.37 9.04
CA TYR A 269 12.72 13.25 7.59
C TYR A 269 14.07 13.80 7.15
N LEU A 270 14.90 12.96 6.53
CA LEU A 270 16.22 13.32 6.03
C LEU A 270 16.36 12.87 4.57
N TYR A 271 16.60 13.82 3.68
CA TYR A 271 16.78 13.57 2.26
C TYR A 271 18.22 13.94 1.84
N LEU A 272 18.91 12.96 1.27
CA LEU A 272 20.33 12.92 0.94
C LEU A 272 20.58 12.35 -0.47
N THR A 273 19.53 12.14 -1.25
CA THR A 273 19.54 11.70 -2.66
C THR A 273 20.56 12.48 -3.51
N GLY A 274 21.22 11.84 -4.46
CA GLY A 274 22.09 12.51 -5.45
C GLY A 274 23.41 13.07 -4.89
N ASN A 275 23.84 12.59 -3.73
CA ASN A 275 25.13 12.94 -3.12
C ASN A 275 26.22 11.89 -3.43
N LYS A 276 27.47 12.18 -3.05
CA LYS A 276 28.68 11.44 -3.46
C LYS A 276 29.23 10.55 -2.34
N PHE A 277 28.36 9.97 -1.51
CA PHE A 277 28.76 9.08 -0.42
C PHE A 277 29.39 7.78 -0.95
N PRO A 278 30.69 7.53 -0.73
CA PRO A 278 31.41 6.39 -1.35
C PRO A 278 31.05 5.03 -0.73
N SER A 279 30.41 5.03 0.44
CA SER A 279 29.99 3.84 1.19
C SER A 279 28.97 4.23 2.26
N TRP A 280 28.20 3.27 2.76
CA TRP A 280 27.37 3.51 3.95
C TRP A 280 28.24 3.76 5.19
N ALA A 281 27.87 4.75 6.02
CA ALA A 281 28.62 5.13 7.23
C ALA A 281 27.65 5.27 8.42
N PRO A 282 27.37 4.21 9.20
CA PRO A 282 26.23 4.19 10.14
C PRO A 282 26.33 5.25 11.24
N GLU A 283 27.54 5.61 11.68
CA GLU A 283 27.77 6.66 12.69
C GLU A 283 27.21 8.03 12.28
N MET A 284 27.00 8.33 10.98
CA MET A 284 26.43 9.62 10.56
C MET A 284 25.04 9.88 11.16
N PHE A 285 24.27 8.82 11.46
CA PHE A 285 22.92 8.92 12.02
C PHE A 285 22.87 8.98 13.57
N ARG A 286 24.03 8.93 14.24
CA ARG A 286 24.17 8.74 15.70
C ARG A 286 23.39 9.71 16.60
N TYR A 287 23.13 10.93 16.14
CA TYR A 287 22.44 11.97 16.91
C TYR A 287 20.98 12.18 16.52
N ILE A 288 20.48 11.50 15.48
CA ILE A 288 19.14 11.67 14.91
C ILE A 288 18.29 10.41 15.04
N THR A 289 18.24 9.86 16.26
CA THR A 289 17.60 8.57 16.57
C THR A 289 16.08 8.54 16.34
N GLN A 290 15.46 9.71 16.13
CA GLN A 290 14.03 9.88 15.84
C GLN A 290 13.69 9.76 14.34
N LEU A 291 14.67 9.44 13.49
CA LEU A 291 14.48 9.36 12.04
C LEU A 291 13.45 8.30 11.63
N ARG A 292 12.48 8.71 10.82
CA ARG A 292 11.36 7.90 10.29
C ARG A 292 11.46 7.68 8.79
N THR A 293 11.94 8.67 8.04
CA THR A 293 12.14 8.59 6.59
C THR A 293 13.56 8.98 6.24
N LEU A 294 14.23 8.12 5.47
CA LEU A 294 15.57 8.36 4.93
C LEU A 294 15.58 8.15 3.41
N GLY A 295 15.76 9.24 2.67
CA GLY A 295 16.10 9.20 1.25
C GLY A 295 17.60 9.35 1.06
N ILE A 296 18.26 8.38 0.40
CA ILE A 296 19.71 8.38 0.12
C ILE A 296 20.03 7.64 -1.20
N GLY A 297 19.11 7.74 -2.17
CA GLY A 297 19.28 7.25 -3.54
C GLY A 297 20.31 8.03 -4.36
N GLU A 298 20.58 7.61 -5.60
CA GLU A 298 21.52 8.23 -6.54
C GLU A 298 22.92 8.50 -5.93
N THR A 299 23.37 7.60 -5.05
CA THR A 299 24.68 7.61 -4.39
C THR A 299 25.51 6.40 -4.87
N PRO A 300 26.85 6.42 -4.82
CA PRO A 300 27.68 5.26 -5.20
C PRO A 300 27.78 4.17 -4.12
N ILE A 301 26.72 3.93 -3.33
CA ILE A 301 26.73 2.98 -2.20
C ILE A 301 26.37 1.57 -2.66
N SER A 302 27.37 0.74 -2.98
CA SER A 302 27.13 -0.65 -3.45
C SER A 302 26.67 -1.63 -2.35
N VAL A 303 26.89 -1.34 -1.07
CA VAL A 303 26.64 -2.26 0.06
C VAL A 303 25.82 -1.62 1.18
N ILE A 304 24.77 -2.32 1.63
CA ILE A 304 24.06 -2.04 2.90
C ILE A 304 24.58 -3.02 3.97
N PRO A 305 25.36 -2.58 4.98
CA PRO A 305 25.94 -3.45 6.01
C PRO A 305 24.96 -3.82 7.14
N ASN A 306 25.28 -4.86 7.92
CA ASN A 306 24.44 -5.40 9.00
C ASN A 306 24.21 -4.44 10.20
N ASN A 307 24.97 -3.34 10.23
CA ASN A 307 24.87 -2.28 11.21
C ASN A 307 24.30 -0.98 10.63
N ALA A 308 23.86 -0.96 9.36
CA ALA A 308 23.52 0.24 8.61
C ALA A 308 22.60 1.20 9.39
N PHE A 309 21.52 0.68 9.94
CA PHE A 309 20.48 1.45 10.63
C PHE A 309 20.61 1.43 12.17
N MET A 310 21.78 1.06 12.72
CA MET A 310 21.94 0.79 14.16
C MET A 310 21.63 1.96 15.11
N HIS A 311 21.65 3.20 14.61
CA HIS A 311 21.33 4.42 15.36
C HIS A 311 19.93 4.97 15.09
N ILE A 312 19.19 4.41 14.12
CA ILE A 312 17.88 4.89 13.66
C ILE A 312 16.83 3.75 13.66
N PRO A 313 16.55 3.12 14.83
CA PRO A 313 15.68 1.95 14.91
C PRO A 313 14.20 2.23 14.62
N ASN A 314 13.80 3.50 14.66
CA ASN A 314 12.42 3.96 14.43
C ASN A 314 12.10 4.23 12.94
N LEU A 315 12.95 3.76 12.02
CA LEU A 315 12.80 4.00 10.59
C LEU A 315 11.55 3.29 10.04
N ILE A 316 10.68 4.07 9.40
CA ILE A 316 9.41 3.63 8.78
C ILE A 316 9.57 3.49 7.26
N ARG A 317 10.38 4.35 6.62
CA ARG A 317 10.56 4.37 5.17
C ARG A 317 12.03 4.58 4.78
N LEU A 318 12.53 3.71 3.91
CA LEU A 318 13.84 3.81 3.28
C LEU A 318 13.70 3.98 1.76
N GLU A 319 14.36 4.99 1.20
CA GLU A 319 14.42 5.25 -0.24
C GLU A 319 15.88 5.29 -0.70
N MET A 320 16.30 4.27 -1.43
CA MET A 320 17.65 4.11 -1.99
C MET A 320 17.63 3.77 -3.48
N SER A 321 16.73 4.42 -4.22
CA SER A 321 16.65 4.34 -5.68
C SER A 321 18.00 4.65 -6.36
N GLU A 322 18.36 3.94 -7.42
CA GLU A 322 19.52 4.27 -8.28
C GLU A 322 20.90 4.34 -7.56
N ALA A 323 21.02 3.80 -6.34
CA ALA A 323 22.23 3.85 -5.52
C ALA A 323 23.30 2.78 -5.89
N ALA A 324 23.13 2.09 -7.02
CA ALA A 324 24.00 1.03 -7.51
C ALA A 324 24.24 -0.17 -6.56
N ILE A 325 23.36 -0.39 -5.56
CA ILE A 325 23.48 -1.44 -4.54
C ILE A 325 23.50 -2.83 -5.19
N ASP A 326 24.52 -3.62 -4.91
CA ASP A 326 24.59 -5.04 -5.29
C ASP A 326 24.45 -5.99 -4.07
N THR A 327 24.82 -5.54 -2.88
CA THR A 327 24.93 -6.38 -1.68
C THR A 327 24.14 -5.82 -0.50
N ILE A 328 23.31 -6.66 0.12
CA ILE A 328 22.68 -6.40 1.42
C ILE A 328 23.19 -7.48 2.39
N GLU A 329 23.85 -7.07 3.47
CA GLU A 329 24.35 -8.00 4.48
C GLU A 329 23.21 -8.63 5.30
N ARG A 330 23.46 -9.82 5.86
CA ARG A 330 22.51 -10.50 6.75
C ARG A 330 22.24 -9.64 7.99
N GLY A 331 20.96 -9.45 8.32
CA GLY A 331 20.54 -8.71 9.52
C GLY A 331 20.48 -7.19 9.36
N ALA A 332 20.67 -6.66 8.15
CA ALA A 332 20.70 -5.21 7.91
C ALA A 332 19.42 -4.48 8.35
N PHE A 333 18.25 -4.94 7.90
CA PHE A 333 16.95 -4.30 8.21
C PHE A 333 16.37 -4.73 9.58
N GLN A 334 16.91 -5.78 10.19
CA GLN A 334 16.42 -6.35 11.46
C GLN A 334 16.67 -5.43 12.67
N ARG A 335 17.41 -4.32 12.50
CA ARG A 335 17.51 -3.23 13.51
C ARG A 335 16.41 -2.18 13.39
N THR A 336 15.57 -2.24 12.35
CA THR A 336 14.44 -1.33 12.08
C THR A 336 13.13 -2.13 11.95
N PRO A 337 12.63 -2.74 13.03
CA PRO A 337 11.45 -3.63 12.96
C PRO A 337 10.14 -2.91 12.59
N GLN A 338 10.10 -1.58 12.70
CA GLN A 338 8.95 -0.74 12.36
C GLN A 338 8.91 -0.29 10.88
N ILE A 339 9.79 -0.83 10.03
CA ILE A 339 9.91 -0.40 8.64
C ILE A 339 8.71 -0.90 7.81
N GLN A 340 7.99 0.05 7.21
CA GLN A 340 6.76 -0.17 6.45
C GLN A 340 7.00 -0.12 4.93
N ALA A 341 8.04 0.59 4.48
CA ALA A 341 8.36 0.71 3.06
C ALA A 341 9.87 0.67 2.80
N ILE A 342 10.29 -0.23 1.91
CA ILE A 342 11.68 -0.35 1.43
C ILE A 342 11.67 -0.15 -0.09
N VAL A 343 12.28 0.94 -0.55
CA VAL A 343 12.42 1.28 -1.99
C VAL A 343 13.89 1.15 -2.38
N LEU A 344 14.18 0.13 -3.18
CA LEU A 344 15.50 -0.29 -3.67
C LEU A 344 15.50 -0.41 -5.21
N ASN A 345 14.61 0.28 -5.90
CA ASN A 345 14.49 0.20 -7.35
C ASN A 345 15.73 0.75 -8.10
N LYS A 346 15.93 0.25 -9.34
CA LYS A 346 17.02 0.57 -10.26
C LYS A 346 18.43 0.37 -9.68
N ASN A 347 18.58 -0.57 -8.76
CA ASN A 347 19.88 -0.98 -8.21
C ASN A 347 20.47 -2.17 -9.01
N ARG A 348 21.37 -2.95 -8.40
CA ARG A 348 22.13 -4.04 -9.04
C ARG A 348 21.95 -5.38 -8.33
N LEU A 349 20.95 -5.50 -7.45
CA LEU A 349 20.66 -6.73 -6.71
C LEU A 349 20.42 -7.90 -7.67
N SER A 350 21.12 -9.02 -7.45
CA SER A 350 21.02 -10.23 -8.29
C SER A 350 20.12 -11.33 -7.70
N GLN A 351 19.80 -11.27 -6.41
CA GLN A 351 18.94 -12.24 -5.74
C GLN A 351 18.17 -11.59 -4.58
N ILE A 352 17.03 -12.18 -4.20
CA ILE A 352 16.35 -11.92 -2.93
C ILE A 352 16.60 -13.11 -1.99
N ARG A 353 17.15 -12.86 -0.79
CA ARG A 353 17.41 -13.90 0.21
C ARG A 353 16.30 -13.97 1.27
N ALA A 354 16.12 -15.16 1.86
CA ALA A 354 15.15 -15.38 2.94
C ALA A 354 15.39 -14.49 4.18
N ASP A 355 16.64 -14.13 4.47
CA ASP A 355 17.03 -13.32 5.63
C ASP A 355 16.93 -11.79 5.41
N PHE A 356 16.49 -11.32 4.23
CA PHE A 356 16.35 -9.88 3.97
C PHE A 356 15.24 -9.26 4.83
N PHE A 357 14.04 -9.81 4.76
CA PHE A 357 12.83 -9.22 5.36
C PHE A 357 12.34 -9.95 6.62
N GLU A 358 13.12 -10.91 7.12
CA GLU A 358 12.79 -11.71 8.31
C GLU A 358 12.46 -10.82 9.52
N GLY A 359 11.28 -11.03 10.11
CA GLY A 359 10.80 -10.31 11.30
C GLY A 359 10.15 -8.94 11.06
N LEU A 360 10.10 -8.44 9.83
CA LEU A 360 9.56 -7.10 9.50
C LEU A 360 8.03 -7.11 9.38
N ASN A 361 7.33 -7.35 10.49
CA ASN A 361 5.87 -7.55 10.51
C ASN A 361 5.04 -6.38 9.97
N ASP A 362 5.56 -5.15 10.11
CA ASP A 362 4.91 -3.91 9.65
C ASP A 362 5.19 -3.61 8.15
N LEU A 363 6.04 -4.40 7.48
CA LEU A 363 6.46 -4.16 6.10
C LEU A 363 5.28 -4.31 5.13
N TYR A 364 4.81 -3.16 4.65
CA TYR A 364 3.64 -3.01 3.79
C TYR A 364 4.00 -2.97 2.30
N SER A 365 5.18 -2.40 1.98
CA SER A 365 5.64 -2.20 0.61
C SER A 365 7.14 -2.52 0.43
N VAL A 366 7.45 -3.27 -0.64
CA VAL A 366 8.80 -3.51 -1.13
C VAL A 366 8.85 -3.20 -2.62
N ASP A 367 9.71 -2.26 -3.02
CA ASP A 367 10.00 -1.96 -4.42
C ASP A 367 11.45 -2.32 -4.75
N VAL A 368 11.61 -3.33 -5.61
CA VAL A 368 12.89 -3.75 -6.21
C VAL A 368 12.83 -3.72 -7.74
N GLN A 369 11.95 -2.88 -8.33
CA GLN A 369 11.85 -2.68 -9.78
C GLN A 369 13.23 -2.43 -10.41
N GLY A 370 13.51 -2.94 -11.60
CA GLY A 370 14.67 -2.48 -12.39
C GLY A 370 16.03 -2.92 -11.85
N ASN A 371 16.07 -3.96 -11.01
CA ASN A 371 17.30 -4.58 -10.53
C ASN A 371 17.77 -5.65 -11.55
N ARG A 372 18.59 -6.61 -11.10
CA ARG A 372 19.11 -7.73 -11.91
C ARG A 372 18.73 -9.07 -11.30
N ILE A 373 17.59 -9.13 -10.60
CA ILE A 373 17.23 -10.28 -9.76
C ILE A 373 16.93 -11.48 -10.67
N GLU A 374 17.80 -12.48 -10.64
CA GLU A 374 17.67 -13.74 -11.38
C GLU A 374 16.80 -14.74 -10.61
N ASN A 375 16.91 -14.75 -9.28
CA ASN A 375 16.20 -15.67 -8.40
C ASN A 375 15.73 -15.06 -7.07
N VAL A 376 14.64 -15.61 -6.54
CA VAL A 376 14.19 -15.40 -5.15
C VAL A 376 14.36 -16.71 -4.40
N GLN A 377 14.98 -16.67 -3.22
CA GLN A 377 15.12 -17.85 -2.38
C GLN A 377 13.77 -18.31 -1.81
N PRO A 378 13.61 -19.61 -1.47
CA PRO A 378 12.47 -20.09 -0.69
C PRO A 378 12.24 -19.23 0.55
N LEU A 379 10.99 -18.94 0.88
CA LEU A 379 10.58 -18.01 1.96
C LEU A 379 11.03 -16.53 1.77
N GLY A 380 11.52 -16.12 0.60
CA GLY A 380 12.09 -14.79 0.33
C GLY A 380 11.18 -13.57 0.62
N PHE A 381 9.86 -13.75 0.64
CA PHE A 381 8.88 -12.73 1.05
C PHE A 381 7.87 -13.30 2.08
N ALA A 382 8.25 -14.32 2.85
CA ALA A 382 7.37 -15.03 3.78
C ALA A 382 7.29 -14.38 5.17
N ASN A 383 6.19 -14.64 5.88
CA ASN A 383 5.88 -14.10 7.21
C ASN A 383 5.85 -12.55 7.27
N LEU A 384 5.36 -11.93 6.21
CA LEU A 384 5.14 -10.48 6.09
C LEU A 384 3.63 -10.20 6.08
N PRO A 385 2.95 -10.25 7.24
CA PRO A 385 1.49 -10.23 7.31
C PRO A 385 0.86 -8.91 6.84
N SER A 386 1.64 -7.82 6.80
CA SER A 386 1.23 -6.50 6.34
C SER A 386 1.55 -6.23 4.86
N LEU A 387 2.32 -7.09 4.19
CA LEU A 387 2.78 -6.88 2.83
C LEU A 387 1.62 -6.97 1.85
N THR A 388 1.36 -5.85 1.18
CA THR A 388 0.32 -5.73 0.14
C THR A 388 0.85 -5.16 -1.17
N HIS A 389 2.03 -4.54 -1.19
CA HIS A 389 2.60 -3.89 -2.37
C HIS A 389 4.02 -4.41 -2.64
N LEU A 390 4.16 -5.31 -3.61
CA LEU A 390 5.46 -5.78 -4.11
C LEU A 390 5.68 -5.33 -5.55
N ASP A 391 6.86 -4.78 -5.82
CA ASP A 391 7.31 -4.50 -7.18
C ASP A 391 8.60 -5.25 -7.48
N ILE A 392 8.49 -6.23 -8.38
CA ILE A 392 9.59 -7.03 -8.92
C ILE A 392 9.72 -6.81 -10.44
N SER A 393 9.05 -5.79 -11.00
CA SER A 393 9.03 -5.54 -12.44
C SER A 393 10.42 -5.17 -12.99
N TYR A 394 10.67 -5.44 -14.28
CA TYR A 394 11.96 -5.17 -14.94
C TYR A 394 13.17 -5.82 -14.23
N ASN A 395 13.09 -7.12 -13.95
CA ASN A 395 14.18 -7.93 -13.39
C ASN A 395 14.51 -9.11 -14.35
N GLN A 396 15.26 -10.11 -13.87
CA GLN A 396 15.69 -11.27 -14.66
C GLN A 396 15.01 -12.58 -14.20
N LEU A 397 13.88 -12.48 -13.49
CA LEU A 397 13.17 -13.60 -12.90
C LEU A 397 12.57 -14.51 -13.99
N GLN A 398 12.99 -15.78 -13.98
CA GLN A 398 12.36 -16.81 -14.80
C GLN A 398 11.25 -17.54 -14.04
N THR A 399 11.40 -17.72 -12.72
CA THR A 399 10.40 -18.34 -11.86
C THR A 399 10.47 -17.86 -10.40
N LEU A 400 9.54 -18.29 -9.55
CA LEU A 400 9.47 -18.05 -8.11
C LEU A 400 9.18 -19.37 -7.38
N PRO A 401 9.73 -19.64 -6.17
CA PRO A 401 9.44 -20.85 -5.42
C PRO A 401 8.07 -20.80 -4.72
N GLU A 402 7.36 -21.93 -4.66
CA GLU A 402 5.98 -22.05 -4.13
C GLU A 402 5.77 -21.41 -2.75
N ASN A 403 6.76 -21.50 -1.87
CA ASN A 403 6.67 -20.98 -0.49
C ASN A 403 7.16 -19.52 -0.34
N VAL A 404 7.40 -18.79 -1.44
CA VAL A 404 7.94 -17.42 -1.38
C VAL A 404 7.01 -16.45 -0.62
N PHE A 405 5.69 -16.66 -0.68
CA PHE A 405 4.67 -15.83 -0.02
C PHE A 405 3.98 -16.52 1.17
N THR A 406 4.59 -17.56 1.79
CA THR A 406 4.00 -18.22 2.96
C THR A 406 3.71 -17.21 4.08
N ASN A 407 2.47 -17.16 4.57
CA ASN A 407 1.98 -16.18 5.57
C ASN A 407 2.08 -14.70 5.16
N SER A 408 2.18 -14.41 3.86
CA SER A 408 2.22 -13.05 3.27
C SER A 408 1.13 -12.90 2.21
N PHE A 409 0.85 -11.67 1.77
CA PHE A 409 -0.18 -11.39 0.76
C PHE A 409 -1.56 -11.99 1.07
N LEU A 410 -1.90 -12.20 2.35
CA LEU A 410 -3.18 -12.79 2.73
C LEU A 410 -4.35 -11.85 2.36
N PRO A 411 -5.45 -12.36 1.78
CA PRO A 411 -6.59 -11.53 1.38
C PRO A 411 -7.26 -10.87 2.59
N ARG A 412 -7.56 -9.58 2.49
CA ARG A 412 -8.21 -8.78 3.53
C ARG A 412 -9.42 -8.03 2.94
N PRO A 413 -10.54 -7.86 3.69
CA PRO A 413 -11.71 -7.16 3.16
C PRO A 413 -11.40 -5.70 2.82
N ASN A 414 -11.72 -5.30 1.58
CA ASN A 414 -11.55 -3.96 1.00
C ASN A 414 -10.11 -3.49 0.74
N ASP A 415 -9.08 -4.26 1.09
CA ASP A 415 -7.69 -3.95 0.70
C ASP A 415 -7.42 -4.42 -0.74
N ARG A 416 -6.76 -3.59 -1.54
CA ARG A 416 -6.15 -4.02 -2.82
C ARG A 416 -4.73 -4.53 -2.57
N ARG A 417 -4.37 -5.63 -3.22
CA ARG A 417 -3.01 -6.16 -3.26
C ARG A 417 -2.36 -5.79 -4.60
N VAL A 418 -1.03 -5.67 -4.63
CA VAL A 418 -0.27 -5.29 -5.82
C VAL A 418 0.98 -6.17 -5.92
N ILE A 419 1.16 -6.83 -7.06
CA ILE A 419 2.38 -7.59 -7.39
C ILE A 419 2.79 -7.22 -8.83
N TYR A 420 3.48 -6.10 -8.99
CA TYR A 420 3.98 -5.66 -10.29
C TYR A 420 5.15 -6.54 -10.72
N CYS A 421 4.95 -7.34 -11.78
CA CYS A 421 5.91 -8.37 -12.21
C CYS A 421 6.24 -8.39 -13.71
N CYS A 422 5.70 -7.43 -14.47
CA CYS A 422 5.98 -7.27 -15.90
C CYS A 422 7.47 -6.99 -16.21
N GLY A 423 7.91 -7.20 -17.45
CA GLY A 423 9.30 -6.95 -17.85
C GLY A 423 10.33 -7.95 -17.29
N ASN A 424 9.91 -9.16 -16.93
CA ASN A 424 10.77 -10.28 -16.52
C ASN A 424 10.71 -11.41 -17.56
N PRO A 425 11.78 -12.22 -17.72
CA PRO A 425 11.84 -13.34 -18.66
C PRO A 425 11.12 -14.59 -18.14
N TRP A 426 9.83 -14.47 -17.79
CA TRP A 426 9.05 -15.56 -17.16
C TRP A 426 9.03 -16.84 -18.00
N PHE A 427 9.54 -17.94 -17.43
CA PHE A 427 9.54 -19.26 -18.04
C PHE A 427 8.31 -20.03 -17.58
N CYS A 428 7.30 -20.12 -18.46
CA CYS A 428 6.01 -20.70 -18.13
C CYS A 428 6.05 -22.23 -18.24
N ASN A 429 6.74 -22.85 -17.28
CA ASN A 429 6.80 -24.29 -17.05
C ASN A 429 5.98 -24.68 -15.79
N ASN A 430 6.13 -25.94 -15.34
CA ASN A 430 5.47 -26.43 -14.12
C ASN A 430 5.90 -25.65 -12.86
N ASP A 431 7.15 -25.21 -12.76
CA ASP A 431 7.68 -24.50 -11.59
C ASP A 431 7.04 -23.11 -11.41
N LEU A 432 6.52 -22.51 -12.50
CA LEU A 432 5.80 -21.24 -12.47
C LEU A 432 4.26 -21.41 -12.41
N LEU A 433 3.75 -22.63 -12.59
CA LEU A 433 2.30 -22.89 -12.69
C LEU A 433 1.53 -22.46 -11.44
N TRP A 434 2.11 -22.67 -10.24
CA TRP A 434 1.51 -22.23 -8.98
C TRP A 434 1.30 -20.71 -8.92
N PHE A 435 2.23 -19.93 -9.49
CA PHE A 435 2.16 -18.46 -9.49
C PHE A 435 1.13 -17.98 -10.51
N ARG A 436 1.10 -18.57 -11.72
CA ARG A 436 0.00 -18.36 -12.69
C ARG A 436 -1.36 -18.62 -12.04
N GLN A 437 -1.46 -19.70 -11.25
CA GLN A 437 -2.69 -20.05 -10.55
C GLN A 437 -3.05 -19.07 -9.43
N LEU A 438 -2.09 -18.67 -8.57
CA LEU A 438 -2.29 -17.62 -7.56
C LEU A 438 -2.88 -16.35 -8.18
N LEU A 439 -2.30 -15.90 -9.31
CA LEU A 439 -2.72 -14.67 -10.01
C LEU A 439 -4.10 -14.81 -10.69
N ARG A 440 -4.54 -16.03 -11.02
CA ARG A 440 -5.91 -16.32 -11.52
C ARG A 440 -6.93 -16.32 -10.38
N ASP A 441 -6.62 -16.97 -9.27
CA ASP A 441 -7.55 -17.14 -8.13
C ASP A 441 -7.71 -15.85 -7.30
N ASN A 442 -6.73 -14.94 -7.35
CA ASN A 442 -6.71 -13.69 -6.60
C ASN A 442 -6.86 -12.49 -7.54
N LEU A 443 -8.09 -12.20 -7.97
CA LEU A 443 -8.41 -11.12 -8.92
C LEU A 443 -8.21 -9.69 -8.34
N ASP A 444 -8.13 -9.55 -7.02
CA ASP A 444 -7.86 -8.31 -6.28
C ASP A 444 -6.36 -7.95 -6.20
N ILE A 445 -5.48 -8.82 -6.73
CA ILE A 445 -4.08 -8.47 -6.98
C ILE A 445 -4.00 -7.69 -8.31
N ASP A 446 -3.60 -6.43 -8.26
CA ASP A 446 -3.22 -5.65 -9.44
C ASP A 446 -1.78 -6.04 -9.86
N ILE A 447 -1.61 -6.44 -11.13
CA ILE A 447 -0.35 -7.04 -11.67
C ILE A 447 0.32 -6.13 -12.70
N GLU A 448 -0.50 -5.33 -13.40
CA GLU A 448 -0.10 -4.59 -14.59
C GLU A 448 0.08 -3.11 -14.26
N LYS A 449 1.20 -2.53 -14.68
CA LYS A 449 1.35 -1.07 -14.75
C LYS A 449 0.79 -0.59 -16.10
N PRO A 450 0.29 0.66 -16.21
CA PRO A 450 -0.10 1.24 -17.50
C PRO A 450 1.02 1.08 -18.55
N GLY A 451 0.75 0.34 -19.62
CA GLY A 451 1.72 0.05 -20.69
C GLY A 451 2.72 -1.09 -20.40
N CYS A 452 2.58 -1.85 -19.30
CA CYS A 452 3.49 -2.93 -18.94
C CYS A 452 2.74 -4.21 -18.54
N LEU A 453 2.56 -5.10 -19.52
CA LEU A 453 1.90 -6.39 -19.37
C LEU A 453 2.88 -7.47 -18.89
N ALA A 454 2.46 -8.30 -17.92
CA ALA A 454 3.24 -9.46 -17.48
C ALA A 454 2.88 -10.69 -18.33
N THR A 455 3.85 -11.23 -19.07
CA THR A 455 3.65 -12.31 -20.05
C THR A 455 4.70 -13.43 -19.89
N CYS A 456 4.40 -14.60 -20.44
CA CYS A 456 5.38 -15.67 -20.65
C CYS A 456 6.40 -15.24 -21.70
N ALA A 457 7.69 -15.33 -21.36
CA ALA A 457 8.78 -15.10 -22.29
C ALA A 457 9.18 -16.35 -23.06
N ALA A 458 9.00 -17.55 -22.46
CA ALA A 458 9.19 -18.85 -23.11
C ALA A 458 8.38 -19.96 -22.40
N SER A 459 8.18 -21.09 -23.08
CA SER A 459 7.62 -22.34 -22.51
C SER A 459 8.41 -23.56 -23.04
N PRO A 460 8.66 -24.61 -22.23
CA PRO A 460 9.35 -25.82 -22.67
C PRO A 460 8.56 -26.67 -23.69
N THR A 461 7.25 -26.50 -23.80
CA THR A 461 6.36 -27.27 -24.70
C THR A 461 5.77 -26.41 -25.82
N GLY A 462 6.08 -25.11 -25.86
CA GLY A 462 5.38 -24.14 -26.70
C GLY A 462 3.98 -23.74 -26.20
N CYS A 463 3.53 -24.29 -25.06
CA CYS A 463 2.31 -23.85 -24.39
C CYS A 463 2.57 -23.49 -22.90
N PRO A 464 2.08 -22.35 -22.39
CA PRO A 464 1.47 -21.25 -23.14
C PRO A 464 2.45 -20.63 -24.16
N ALA A 465 1.89 -20.03 -25.21
CA ALA A 465 2.69 -19.37 -26.24
C ALA A 465 3.41 -18.13 -25.67
N GLU A 466 4.53 -17.76 -26.28
CA GLU A 466 5.25 -16.52 -25.96
C GLU A 466 4.32 -15.30 -26.09
N GLY A 467 4.39 -14.38 -25.13
CA GLY A 467 3.46 -13.24 -25.04
C GLY A 467 2.12 -13.54 -24.34
N THR A 468 1.81 -14.79 -23.97
CA THR A 468 0.60 -15.10 -23.19
C THR A 468 0.66 -14.44 -21.79
N PRO A 469 -0.37 -13.70 -21.34
CA PRO A 469 -0.36 -13.06 -20.02
C PRO A 469 -0.19 -14.04 -18.84
N LEU A 470 0.38 -13.57 -17.72
CA LEU A 470 0.56 -14.39 -16.52
C LEU A 470 -0.75 -14.81 -15.85
N ARG A 471 -1.78 -13.97 -15.94
CA ARG A 471 -3.15 -14.22 -15.44
C ARG A 471 -4.03 -14.97 -16.46
N ALA A 472 -3.56 -15.23 -17.67
CA ALA A 472 -4.38 -15.93 -18.68
C ALA A 472 -4.60 -17.41 -18.34
N VAL A 473 -5.68 -17.99 -18.87
CA VAL A 473 -5.86 -19.44 -18.95
C VAL A 473 -5.00 -19.98 -20.09
N ASP A 474 -4.36 -21.12 -19.85
CA ASP A 474 -3.40 -21.73 -20.77
C ASP A 474 -4.13 -22.56 -21.83
N PHE A 475 -4.41 -21.95 -22.99
CA PHE A 475 -5.09 -22.60 -24.12
C PHE A 475 -4.14 -23.50 -24.92
N CYS A 476 -3.68 -24.58 -24.30
CA CYS A 476 -2.92 -25.61 -24.99
C CYS A 476 -3.83 -26.39 -25.93
N LEU A 477 -3.35 -26.62 -27.16
CA LEU A 477 -3.75 -27.82 -27.88
C LEU A 477 -3.18 -29.00 -27.09
N GLU A 478 -4.05 -29.86 -26.57
CA GLU A 478 -3.60 -31.16 -26.08
C GLU A 478 -2.98 -31.90 -27.26
N ASN A 479 -1.76 -32.41 -27.09
CA ASN A 479 -1.26 -33.46 -27.97
C ASN A 479 -2.02 -34.74 -27.62
N GLU A 480 -3.27 -34.82 -28.07
CA GLU A 480 -3.95 -36.08 -28.31
C GLU A 480 -3.14 -36.86 -29.37
N GLU A 481 -2.10 -37.57 -28.93
CA GLU A 481 -1.86 -38.86 -29.55
C GLU A 481 -3.20 -39.61 -29.50
N PRO A 482 -3.76 -40.04 -30.65
CA PRO A 482 -5.08 -40.63 -30.67
C PRO A 482 -5.01 -42.00 -29.98
N GLN A 483 -5.28 -42.00 -28.67
CA GLN A 483 -5.38 -43.23 -27.89
C GLN A 483 -6.40 -44.13 -28.59
N PRO A 484 -6.04 -45.37 -28.96
CA PRO A 484 -6.99 -46.26 -29.61
C PRO A 484 -8.20 -46.43 -28.68
N LEU A 485 -9.40 -46.24 -29.24
CA LEU A 485 -10.69 -46.22 -28.53
C LEU A 485 -11.00 -47.57 -27.86
N THR A 486 -10.31 -47.87 -26.75
CA THR A 486 -10.56 -49.01 -25.88
C THR A 486 -11.84 -48.73 -25.09
N GLY A 487 -12.98 -49.11 -25.66
CA GLY A 487 -14.33 -48.71 -25.22
C GLY A 487 -14.71 -49.12 -23.79
N ARG A 488 -14.19 -48.41 -22.79
CA ARG A 488 -14.49 -48.64 -21.36
C ARG A 488 -15.61 -47.76 -20.82
N ALA A 489 -15.86 -46.57 -21.37
CA ALA A 489 -16.95 -45.68 -20.96
C ALA A 489 -18.34 -46.34 -21.09
N LEU A 490 -18.63 -46.94 -22.26
CA LEU A 490 -19.86 -47.72 -22.48
C LEU A 490 -19.95 -48.95 -21.57
N SER A 491 -18.82 -49.59 -21.27
CA SER A 491 -18.81 -50.77 -20.39
C SER A 491 -19.19 -50.43 -18.94
N LEU A 492 -18.75 -49.29 -18.40
CA LEU A 492 -18.96 -48.94 -17.00
C LEU A 492 -20.47 -48.74 -16.70
N VAL A 493 -21.17 -48.03 -17.58
CA VAL A 493 -22.63 -47.86 -17.50
C VAL A 493 -23.35 -49.21 -17.65
N GLY A 494 -22.89 -50.08 -18.56
CA GLY A 494 -23.40 -51.44 -18.70
C GLY A 494 -23.24 -52.30 -17.44
N TRP A 495 -22.08 -52.24 -16.78
CA TRP A 495 -21.84 -52.96 -15.51
C TRP A 495 -22.68 -52.41 -14.36
N ILE A 496 -22.90 -51.09 -14.28
CA ILE A 496 -23.78 -50.47 -13.28
C ILE A 496 -25.24 -50.93 -13.50
N ILE A 497 -25.74 -50.90 -14.74
CA ILE A 497 -27.08 -51.38 -15.08
C ILE A 497 -27.21 -52.87 -14.76
N LEU A 498 -26.20 -53.69 -15.09
CA LEU A 498 -26.20 -55.12 -14.77
C LEU A 498 -26.22 -55.38 -13.26
N ALA A 499 -25.47 -54.62 -12.47
CA ALA A 499 -25.46 -54.72 -11.01
C ALA A 499 -26.83 -54.35 -10.39
N ILE A 500 -27.50 -53.33 -10.93
CA ILE A 500 -28.86 -52.93 -10.53
C ILE A 500 -29.87 -54.03 -10.89
N ILE A 501 -29.81 -54.59 -12.10
CA ILE A 501 -30.69 -55.68 -12.53
C ILE A 501 -30.48 -56.94 -11.65
N MET A 502 -29.21 -57.30 -11.38
CA MET A 502 -28.87 -58.45 -10.55
C MET A 502 -29.31 -58.28 -9.09
N THR A 503 -29.18 -57.08 -8.51
CA THR A 503 -29.67 -56.82 -7.14
C THR A 503 -31.20 -56.82 -7.06
N ILE A 504 -31.91 -56.26 -8.05
CA ILE A 504 -33.38 -56.36 -8.14
C ILE A 504 -33.83 -57.82 -8.29
N LEU A 505 -33.16 -58.62 -9.13
CA LEU A 505 -33.42 -60.06 -9.25
C LEU A 505 -33.19 -60.79 -7.94
N LEU A 506 -32.10 -60.51 -7.23
CA LEU A 506 -31.76 -61.17 -5.97
C LEU A 506 -32.76 -60.80 -4.86
N ILE A 507 -33.19 -59.54 -4.77
CA ILE A 507 -34.29 -59.10 -3.90
C ILE A 507 -35.60 -59.81 -4.27
N SER A 508 -35.93 -59.93 -5.56
CA SER A 508 -37.14 -60.63 -6.01
C SER A 508 -37.10 -62.13 -5.69
N ILE A 509 -35.92 -62.77 -5.80
CA ILE A 509 -35.70 -64.17 -5.41
C ILE A 509 -35.83 -64.32 -3.89
N CYS A 510 -35.27 -63.41 -3.09
CA CYS A 510 -35.45 -63.41 -1.64
C CYS A 510 -36.91 -63.20 -1.22
N LEU A 511 -37.65 -62.33 -1.90
CA LEU A 511 -39.09 -62.14 -1.67
C LEU A 511 -39.89 -63.39 -2.07
N LEU A 512 -39.61 -64.00 -3.23
CA LEU A 512 -40.22 -65.27 -3.64
C LEU A 512 -39.88 -66.43 -2.70
N ALA A 513 -38.66 -66.45 -2.15
CA ALA A 513 -38.23 -67.41 -1.12
C ALA A 513 -38.98 -67.18 0.20
N MET A 514 -39.14 -65.92 0.65
CA MET A 514 -39.95 -65.60 1.83
C MET A 514 -41.45 -65.88 1.63
N VAL A 515 -42.00 -65.68 0.42
CA VAL A 515 -43.38 -66.07 0.09
C VAL A 515 -43.53 -67.60 0.06
N ARG A 516 -42.59 -68.34 -0.53
CA ARG A 516 -42.59 -69.82 -0.48
C ARG A 516 -42.40 -70.33 0.94
N TYR A 517 -41.54 -69.72 1.75
CA TYR A 517 -41.35 -70.07 3.16
C TYR A 517 -42.61 -69.77 3.97
N GLY A 518 -43.24 -68.61 3.77
CA GLY A 518 -44.51 -68.24 4.40
C GLY A 518 -45.67 -69.17 4.02
N MET A 519 -45.78 -69.57 2.75
CA MET A 519 -46.76 -70.57 2.31
C MET A 519 -46.45 -71.97 2.83
N SER A 520 -45.18 -72.36 2.89
CA SER A 520 -44.74 -73.63 3.48
C SER A 520 -45.02 -73.68 4.98
N HIS A 521 -44.76 -72.58 5.70
CA HIS A 521 -45.03 -72.45 7.13
C HIS A 521 -46.54 -72.38 7.42
N ARG A 522 -47.36 -71.76 6.56
CA ARG A 522 -48.83 -71.84 6.65
C ARG A 522 -49.34 -73.26 6.42
N ARG A 523 -48.84 -73.96 5.39
CA ARG A 523 -49.16 -75.39 5.15
C ARG A 523 -48.69 -76.28 6.29
N LYS A 524 -47.54 -76.00 6.90
CA LYS A 524 -47.08 -76.72 8.09
C LYS A 524 -48.02 -76.47 9.28
N LYS A 525 -48.38 -75.21 9.55
CA LYS A 525 -49.31 -74.88 10.64
C LYS A 525 -50.71 -75.50 10.46
N GLN A 526 -51.18 -75.62 9.21
CA GLN A 526 -52.42 -76.35 8.90
C GLN A 526 -52.27 -77.86 9.18
N LYS A 527 -51.18 -78.50 8.73
CA LYS A 527 -50.90 -79.91 9.06
C LYS A 527 -50.69 -80.17 10.56
N ASP A 528 -50.00 -79.27 11.25
CA ASP A 528 -49.75 -79.38 12.69
C ASP A 528 -51.08 -79.28 13.46
N GLN A 529 -52.08 -78.53 12.97
CA GLN A 529 -53.44 -78.51 13.52
C GLN A 529 -54.28 -79.75 13.12
N GLU A 530 -54.21 -80.20 11.87
CA GLU A 530 -54.87 -81.46 11.44
C GLU A 530 -54.38 -82.65 12.29
N ILE A 531 -53.08 -82.69 12.61
CA ILE A 531 -52.47 -83.74 13.46
C ILE A 531 -52.87 -83.58 14.93
N GLU A 532 -53.05 -82.36 15.47
CA GLU A 532 -53.50 -82.17 16.85
C GLU A 532 -54.98 -82.57 17.06
N ASP A 533 -55.83 -82.37 16.04
CA ASP A 533 -57.23 -82.79 16.09
C ASP A 533 -57.40 -84.31 15.83
N ASP A 534 -56.65 -84.91 14.90
CA ASP A 534 -56.60 -86.38 14.74
C ASP A 534 -56.07 -87.08 16.02
N ALA A 535 -55.06 -86.49 16.68
CA ALA A 535 -54.54 -87.00 17.95
C ALA A 535 -55.54 -86.92 19.11
N ARG A 536 -56.57 -86.07 19.03
CA ARG A 536 -57.70 -86.03 19.99
C ARG A 536 -58.79 -87.06 19.68
N MET A 537 -58.90 -87.55 18.44
CA MET A 537 -59.86 -88.60 18.06
C MET A 537 -59.37 -90.01 18.39
N MET A 538 -58.06 -90.26 18.50
CA MET A 538 -57.50 -91.61 18.76
C MET A 538 -57.12 -91.88 20.23
N SER A 539 -57.98 -91.47 21.17
CA SER A 539 -57.86 -91.88 22.58
C SER A 539 -58.39 -93.31 22.81
N SER A 540 -57.55 -94.35 22.75
CA SER A 540 -57.79 -95.63 23.48
C SER A 540 -56.60 -96.61 23.50
N ALA A 541 -56.58 -97.43 24.57
CA ALA A 541 -55.90 -98.72 24.74
C ALA A 541 -54.38 -98.83 25.08
N ALA A 542 -54.13 -99.71 26.07
CA ALA A 542 -52.98 -100.61 26.22
C ALA A 542 -51.57 -100.05 26.58
N SER A 543 -51.38 -99.86 27.89
CA SER A 543 -50.16 -100.20 28.63
C SER A 543 -49.53 -101.58 28.29
N ILE A 544 -48.20 -101.75 28.42
CA ILE A 544 -47.50 -102.81 29.25
C ILE A 544 -45.96 -102.92 28.98
N TYR A 545 -45.17 -102.81 30.06
CA TYR A 545 -43.82 -103.37 30.38
C TYR A 545 -42.57 -103.25 29.48
N GLY A 546 -41.43 -103.00 30.16
CA GLY A 546 -40.05 -103.38 29.77
C GLY A 546 -39.26 -102.33 28.96
N GLY A 547 -37.94 -102.13 29.15
CA GLY A 547 -36.96 -102.66 30.11
C GLY A 547 -35.62 -101.91 29.96
N GLY A 548 -34.82 -101.74 31.02
CA GLY A 548 -33.70 -100.77 31.05
C GLY A 548 -32.37 -101.20 30.40
N GLY A 549 -31.45 -100.24 30.16
CA GLY A 549 -30.10 -100.53 29.63
C GLY A 549 -29.17 -99.34 29.30
N ILE A 550 -28.55 -98.73 30.33
CA ILE A 550 -27.15 -98.23 30.36
C ILE A 550 -26.64 -97.26 29.24
N SER A 551 -26.53 -95.96 29.62
CA SER A 551 -25.35 -95.03 29.54
C SER A 551 -24.63 -94.72 28.19
N ALA A 552 -23.87 -93.60 28.01
CA ALA A 552 -23.36 -92.57 28.93
C ALA A 552 -23.03 -91.21 28.21
N ILE A 553 -22.97 -90.08 28.97
CA ILE A 553 -22.05 -88.89 28.84
C ILE A 553 -22.01 -88.12 27.48
N ASP A 554 -21.98 -86.78 27.34
CA ASP A 554 -22.39 -85.55 28.08
C ASP A 554 -22.52 -84.44 26.98
N ARG A 555 -23.40 -83.41 26.95
CA ARG A 555 -23.70 -82.26 27.85
C ARG A 555 -22.55 -81.24 28.03
N PRO A 556 -22.81 -79.92 28.26
CA PRO A 556 -24.10 -79.19 28.42
C PRO A 556 -24.26 -77.83 27.65
N TYR A 557 -25.44 -77.22 27.88
CA TYR A 557 -26.01 -75.85 27.65
C TYR A 557 -25.08 -74.61 27.65
N SER A 558 -25.37 -73.40 27.09
CA SER A 558 -26.57 -72.67 26.57
C SER A 558 -27.44 -71.79 27.53
N THR A 559 -28.25 -70.86 26.97
CA THR A 559 -29.21 -69.85 27.55
C THR A 559 -28.63 -68.49 28.05
N LEU A 560 -28.84 -67.33 27.39
CA LEU A 560 -30.00 -66.38 27.23
C LEU A 560 -30.38 -65.51 28.49
N PRO A 561 -30.77 -64.22 28.31
CA PRO A 561 -30.88 -63.15 29.35
C PRO A 561 -32.35 -62.84 29.74
N PRO A 562 -32.73 -61.70 30.42
CA PRO A 562 -33.06 -60.42 29.70
C PRO A 562 -33.01 -59.08 30.53
N VAL A 563 -33.61 -58.00 29.97
CA VAL A 563 -34.15 -56.73 30.59
C VAL A 563 -33.25 -55.46 30.61
N ASN A 564 -33.90 -54.29 30.74
CA ASN A 564 -33.47 -52.89 30.55
C ASN A 564 -34.10 -51.98 31.64
N LEU A 565 -33.40 -50.94 32.15
CA LEU A 565 -33.96 -49.82 32.94
C LEU A 565 -32.95 -48.65 33.19
N ASP A 566 -33.49 -47.51 33.65
CA ASP A 566 -32.98 -46.12 33.67
C ASP A 566 -31.67 -45.74 34.44
N LEU A 567 -31.14 -44.55 34.04
CA LEU A 567 -30.52 -43.40 34.76
C LEU A 567 -30.22 -43.47 36.30
N PRO A 568 -29.31 -42.62 36.88
CA PRO A 568 -28.57 -41.47 36.34
C PRO A 568 -27.03 -41.47 36.67
N ALA A 569 -26.40 -40.30 36.84
CA ALA A 569 -24.94 -40.08 36.94
C ALA A 569 -24.40 -39.81 38.35
N ALA A 570 -23.08 -40.02 38.56
CA ALA A 570 -22.25 -39.27 39.52
C ALA A 570 -20.72 -39.46 39.28
N HIS A 571 -19.95 -38.38 39.50
CA HIS A 571 -18.59 -38.29 40.10
C HIS A 571 -17.54 -39.40 39.86
N THR A 572 -16.51 -39.12 39.05
CA THR A 572 -15.15 -38.61 39.42
C THR A 572 -14.27 -39.53 40.26
N LEU A 573 -13.08 -39.86 39.75
CA LEU A 573 -11.76 -39.60 40.35
C LEU A 573 -10.63 -40.09 39.39
N ASP A 574 -9.48 -39.43 39.49
CA ASP A 574 -8.07 -39.83 39.25
C ASP A 574 -7.77 -41.18 38.53
N ASP A 575 -6.76 -41.27 37.66
CA ASP A 575 -5.38 -40.87 38.00
C ASP A 575 -4.47 -40.44 36.81
N ARG A 576 -3.26 -40.03 37.17
CA ARG A 576 -2.08 -39.57 36.40
C ARG A 576 -1.51 -40.64 35.43
N PRO A 577 -0.67 -40.28 34.41
CA PRO A 577 0.49 -39.39 34.60
C PRO A 577 1.02 -38.49 33.45
N ASN A 578 1.75 -37.47 33.92
CA ASN A 578 2.99 -36.83 33.41
C ASN A 578 3.40 -36.95 31.92
N ASN A 579 3.79 -35.78 31.39
CA ASN A 579 4.99 -35.49 30.58
C ASN A 579 5.30 -36.38 29.36
N TYR A 580 5.50 -35.73 28.20
CA TYR A 580 6.86 -35.28 27.83
C TYR A 580 6.81 -34.01 26.97
N PHE A 581 7.91 -33.25 26.97
CA PHE A 581 8.14 -32.16 26.02
C PHE A 581 8.42 -32.75 24.62
N TYR A 582 7.89 -32.11 23.58
CA TYR A 582 8.71 -31.39 22.58
C TYR A 582 7.88 -30.31 21.88
#